data_AF-A0ABD3X5S1-F1
#
_entry.id   AF-A0ABD3X5S1-F1
#
_cell.length_a   1.000
_cell.length_b   1.000
_cell.length_c   1.000
_cell.angle_alpha   90.00
_cell.angle_beta   90.00
_cell.angle_gamma   90.00
#
_symmetry.space_group_name_H-M   'P 1'
#
loop_
_entity.id
_entity.type
_entity.pdbx_description
1 polymer ?
#
loop_
_entity_poly.entity_id
_entity_poly.type
_entity_poly.pdbx_seq_one_letter_code
_entity_poly.pdbx_strand_id
1 'polypeptide(L)'
;MLIMKNLCKITEKHSFEMLIMKNLCKITEKHSFEMLIMKNLCKITEKHSFEMLIMKNLCKITEKHSFEMLIMKNLCKITEKHSFEMLIMKNLCKITEKHSFEMLIMKNLCKITEKHSFEMLIMKNLCKITEKHSFEMLIMKNLCKITEKHSFEMLIMKNLCKITEKHSFEMLIMKNLCKITEKHSFEMLIMKNLCKITEKHSFEMLIMKNLCKITEKHSFEMLIMKNLCKITEKHSFETLLKNFKYQC
;
A
#
# COMPACT_ATOMS: atom_id res chain seq x y z
N MET A 1 -29.78 -14.86 -15.54
CA MET A 1 -29.14 -15.54 -14.39
C MET A 1 -28.88 -17.01 -14.68
N LEU A 2 -27.63 -17.46 -14.66
CA LEU A 2 -27.27 -18.88 -14.78
C LEU A 2 -26.66 -19.39 -13.46
N ILE A 3 -27.13 -20.53 -12.95
CA ILE A 3 -26.63 -21.14 -11.70
C ILE A 3 -26.03 -22.50 -12.02
N MET A 4 -24.74 -22.68 -11.76
CA MET A 4 -24.04 -23.96 -11.94
C MET A 4 -23.33 -24.41 -10.66
N LYS A 5 -23.34 -25.72 -10.38
CA LYS A 5 -22.63 -26.25 -9.21
C LYS A 5 -21.13 -26.38 -9.49
N ASN A 6 -20.75 -27.22 -10.46
CA ASN A 6 -19.35 -27.46 -10.79
C ASN A 6 -19.21 -27.42 -12.31
N LEU A 7 -18.19 -26.72 -12.78
CA LEU A 7 -17.79 -26.76 -14.17
C LEU A 7 -16.26 -26.86 -14.23
N CYS A 8 -15.73 -27.65 -15.15
CA CYS A 8 -14.29 -27.74 -15.31
C CYS A 8 -13.75 -26.49 -16.02
N LYS A 9 -14.38 -26.07 -17.12
CA LYS A 9 -13.86 -25.01 -17.98
C LYS A 9 -14.99 -24.26 -18.67
N ILE A 10 -14.85 -22.93 -18.79
CA ILE A 10 -15.60 -22.13 -19.78
C ILE A 10 -14.62 -21.85 -20.92
N THR A 11 -14.99 -22.24 -22.13
CA THR A 11 -14.10 -22.22 -23.29
C THR A 11 -14.57 -21.41 -24.46
N GLU A 12 -15.85 -21.07 -24.58
CA GLU A 12 -16.36 -20.32 -25.74
C GLU A 12 -16.67 -18.89 -25.34
N LYS A 13 -16.56 -17.94 -26.28
CA LYS A 13 -16.95 -16.55 -26.04
C LYS A 13 -18.41 -16.47 -25.60
N HIS A 14 -18.62 -15.98 -24.38
CA HIS A 14 -19.94 -15.72 -23.86
C HIS A 14 -20.02 -14.31 -23.27
N SER A 15 -21.23 -13.75 -23.35
CA SER A 15 -21.65 -12.61 -22.55
C SER A 15 -22.63 -13.15 -21.51
N PHE A 16 -22.34 -12.90 -20.23
CA PHE A 16 -23.25 -13.25 -19.15
C PHE A 16 -23.59 -11.99 -18.35
N GLU A 17 -24.89 -11.72 -18.23
CA GLU A 17 -25.42 -10.71 -17.31
C GLU A 17 -25.14 -11.13 -15.85
N MET A 18 -25.51 -12.36 -15.48
CA MET A 18 -25.23 -12.91 -14.14
C MET A 18 -24.94 -14.41 -14.18
N LEU A 19 -23.77 -14.78 -13.65
CA LEU A 19 -23.34 -16.16 -13.45
C LEU A 19 -23.01 -16.42 -11.97
N ILE A 20 -23.65 -17.43 -11.39
CA ILE A 20 -23.40 -17.89 -10.01
C ILE A 20 -22.85 -19.31 -10.06
N MET A 21 -21.66 -19.54 -9.49
CA MET A 21 -21.02 -20.85 -9.52
C MET A 21 -20.35 -21.25 -8.21
N LYS A 22 -20.43 -22.54 -7.83
CA LYS A 22 -19.71 -23.02 -6.63
C LYS A 22 -18.23 -23.27 -6.94
N ASN A 23 -17.91 -24.05 -7.97
CA ASN A 23 -16.52 -24.32 -8.34
C ASN A 23 -16.30 -24.23 -9.85
N LEU A 24 -15.24 -23.55 -10.25
CA LEU A 24 -14.74 -23.49 -11.62
C LEU A 24 -13.23 -23.72 -11.61
N CYS A 25 -12.71 -24.62 -12.45
CA CYS A 25 -11.26 -24.80 -12.53
C CYS A 25 -10.61 -23.68 -13.36
N LYS A 26 -11.16 -23.35 -14.53
CA LYS A 26 -10.53 -22.39 -15.44
C LYS A 26 -11.53 -21.60 -16.27
N ILE A 27 -11.27 -20.30 -16.43
CA ILE A 27 -11.85 -19.47 -17.50
C ILE A 27 -10.76 -19.24 -18.55
N THR A 28 -11.07 -19.51 -19.81
CA THR A 28 -10.21 -19.29 -21.00
C THR A 28 -10.98 -18.51 -22.06
N GLU A 29 -10.28 -17.93 -23.04
CA GLU A 29 -10.85 -17.08 -24.08
C GLU A 29 -11.41 -15.73 -23.60
N LYS A 30 -11.87 -14.88 -24.51
CA LYS A 30 -12.43 -13.57 -24.15
C LYS A 30 -13.88 -13.70 -23.68
N HIS A 31 -14.19 -13.14 -22.52
CA HIS A 31 -15.57 -13.05 -22.01
C HIS A 31 -15.83 -11.68 -21.39
N SER A 32 -17.10 -11.29 -21.41
CA SER A 32 -17.65 -10.15 -20.66
C SER A 32 -18.65 -10.65 -19.64
N PHE A 33 -18.48 -10.23 -18.39
CA PHE A 33 -19.44 -10.48 -17.32
C PHE A 33 -19.83 -9.16 -16.68
N GLU A 34 -21.13 -8.93 -16.57
CA GLU A 34 -21.64 -7.85 -15.71
C GLU A 34 -21.49 -8.29 -14.25
N MET A 35 -21.99 -9.47 -13.88
CA MET A 35 -21.79 -10.03 -12.53
C MET A 35 -21.38 -11.50 -12.52
N LEU A 36 -20.25 -11.79 -11.88
CA LEU A 36 -19.78 -13.16 -11.60
C LEU A 36 -19.61 -13.37 -10.09
N ILE A 37 -20.38 -14.32 -9.53
CA ILE A 37 -20.29 -14.71 -8.12
C ILE A 37 -19.79 -16.14 -8.02
N MET A 38 -18.63 -16.36 -7.38
CA MET A 38 -18.08 -17.70 -7.22
C MET A 38 -17.49 -18.03 -5.85
N LYS A 39 -17.62 -19.29 -5.44
CA LYS A 39 -16.94 -19.76 -4.21
C LYS A 39 -15.47 -20.08 -4.46
N ASN A 40 -15.13 -20.85 -5.49
CA ASN A 40 -13.74 -21.18 -5.80
C ASN A 40 -13.47 -21.10 -7.30
N LEU A 41 -12.35 -20.45 -7.66
CA LEU A 41 -11.79 -20.44 -9.00
C LEU A 41 -10.29 -20.71 -8.94
N CYS A 42 -9.78 -21.65 -9.73
CA CYS A 42 -8.34 -21.90 -9.74
C CYS A 42 -7.60 -20.87 -10.61
N LYS A 43 -8.08 -20.58 -11.83
CA LYS A 43 -7.35 -19.70 -12.75
C LYS A 43 -8.25 -18.90 -13.69
N ILE A 44 -7.94 -17.62 -13.85
CA ILE A 44 -8.37 -16.78 -14.99
C ILE A 44 -7.17 -16.61 -15.92
N THR A 45 -7.36 -16.86 -17.22
CA THR A 45 -6.36 -16.68 -18.29
C THR A 45 -6.96 -15.81 -19.39
N GLU A 46 -6.13 -15.21 -20.24
CA GLU A 46 -6.55 -14.38 -21.38
C GLU A 46 -7.23 -13.04 -21.03
N LYS A 47 -7.80 -12.32 -22.02
CA LYS A 47 -8.38 -10.98 -21.78
C LYS A 47 -9.83 -11.06 -21.37
N HIS A 48 -10.17 -10.46 -20.23
CA HIS A 48 -11.55 -10.39 -19.74
C HIS A 48 -11.89 -9.00 -19.21
N SER A 49 -13.17 -8.65 -19.31
CA SER A 49 -13.77 -7.49 -18.66
C SER A 49 -14.85 -7.96 -17.69
N PHE A 50 -14.76 -7.50 -16.45
CA PHE A 50 -15.76 -7.73 -15.42
C PHE A 50 -16.19 -6.38 -14.85
N GLU A 51 -17.50 -6.14 -14.81
CA GLU A 51 -18.04 -5.02 -14.02
C GLU A 51 -17.97 -5.40 -12.54
N MET A 52 -18.53 -6.56 -12.15
CA MET A 52 -18.44 -7.06 -10.79
C MET A 52 -18.01 -8.52 -10.69
N LEU A 53 -16.92 -8.77 -9.96
CA LEU A 53 -16.45 -10.11 -9.60
C LEU A 53 -16.41 -10.29 -8.08
N ILE A 54 -17.24 -11.18 -7.55
CA ILE A 54 -17.29 -11.53 -6.12
C ILE A 54 -16.82 -12.96 -5.93
N MET A 55 -15.71 -13.15 -5.21
CA MET A 55 -15.20 -14.50 -4.95
C MET A 55 -14.69 -14.79 -3.54
N LYS A 56 -14.88 -16.03 -3.10
CA LYS A 56 -14.27 -16.48 -1.83
C LYS A 56 -12.80 -16.84 -2.00
N ASN A 57 -12.43 -17.64 -2.99
CA ASN A 57 -11.04 -18.02 -3.23
C ASN A 57 -10.68 -17.98 -4.71
N LEU A 58 -9.54 -17.36 -5.01
CA LEU A 58 -8.88 -17.41 -6.31
C LEU A 58 -7.41 -17.75 -6.17
N CYS A 59 -6.93 -18.73 -6.93
CA CYS A 59 -5.51 -19.07 -6.87
C CYS A 59 -4.67 -18.12 -7.73
N LYS A 60 -5.08 -17.82 -8.97
CA LYS A 60 -4.26 -17.00 -9.87
C LYS A 60 -5.06 -16.21 -10.90
N ILE A 61 -4.66 -14.95 -11.10
CA ILE A 61 -5.01 -14.13 -12.27
C ILE A 61 -3.75 -13.98 -13.14
N THR A 62 -3.86 -14.25 -14.44
CA THR A 62 -2.77 -14.10 -15.43
C THR A 62 -3.28 -13.36 -16.64
N GLU A 63 -2.41 -12.59 -17.32
CA GLU A 63 -2.70 -11.79 -18.52
C GLU A 63 -3.41 -10.46 -18.28
N LYS A 64 -3.94 -9.79 -19.32
CA LYS A 64 -4.50 -8.44 -19.18
C LYS A 64 -5.99 -8.49 -18.88
N HIS A 65 -6.42 -7.88 -17.77
CA HIS A 65 -7.82 -7.75 -17.42
C HIS A 65 -8.15 -6.36 -16.92
N SER A 66 -9.41 -5.98 -17.09
CA SER A 66 -10.03 -4.80 -16.49
C SER A 66 -11.16 -5.24 -15.57
N PHE A 67 -11.13 -4.73 -14.34
CA PHE A 67 -12.20 -4.93 -13.36
C PHE A 67 -12.65 -3.56 -12.87
N GLU A 68 -13.94 -3.30 -12.92
CA GLU A 68 -14.51 -2.15 -12.23
C GLU A 68 -14.53 -2.46 -10.73
N MET A 69 -15.15 -3.58 -10.32
CA MET A 69 -15.17 -4.02 -8.93
C MET A 69 -14.76 -5.48 -8.75
N LEU A 70 -13.72 -5.70 -7.93
CA LEU A 70 -13.29 -7.02 -7.50
C LEU A 70 -13.34 -7.14 -5.97
N ILE A 71 -14.22 -8.02 -5.47
CA ILE A 71 -14.36 -8.31 -4.05
C ILE A 71 -13.92 -9.74 -3.78
N MET A 72 -12.84 -9.92 -3.00
CA MET A 72 -12.34 -11.26 -2.67
C MET A 72 -11.95 -11.51 -1.23
N LYS A 73 -12.20 -12.74 -0.75
CA LYS A 73 -11.69 -13.16 0.57
C LYS A 73 -10.22 -13.56 0.51
N ASN A 74 -9.81 -14.41 -0.42
CA ASN A 74 -8.43 -14.85 -0.54
C ASN A 74 -7.97 -14.89 -1.99
N LEU A 75 -6.80 -14.31 -2.25
CA LEU A 75 -6.10 -14.41 -3.53
C LEU A 75 -4.62 -14.77 -3.31
N CYS A 76 -4.14 -15.79 -3.99
CA CYS A 76 -2.74 -16.18 -3.84
C CYS A 76 -1.81 -15.30 -4.68
N LYS A 77 -2.14 -15.01 -5.95
CA LYS A 77 -1.24 -14.24 -6.82
C LYS A 77 -1.97 -13.45 -7.91
N ILE A 78 -1.53 -12.21 -8.10
CA ILE A 78 -1.78 -11.39 -9.29
C ILE A 78 -0.48 -11.29 -10.08
N THR A 79 -0.52 -11.57 -11.39
CA THR A 79 0.62 -11.49 -12.32
C THR A 79 0.21 -10.72 -13.57
N GLU A 80 1.18 -10.08 -14.23
CA GLU A 80 1.00 -9.29 -15.46
C GLU A 80 0.29 -7.94 -15.27
N LYS A 81 -0.16 -7.30 -16.36
CA LYS A 81 -0.74 -5.94 -16.31
C LYS A 81 -2.24 -5.98 -16.10
N HIS A 82 -2.74 -5.29 -15.08
CA HIS A 82 -4.17 -5.13 -14.86
C HIS A 82 -4.52 -3.71 -14.40
N SER A 83 -5.75 -3.31 -14.68
CA SER A 83 -6.37 -2.10 -14.16
C SER A 83 -7.57 -2.49 -13.29
N PHE A 84 -7.63 -1.92 -12.10
CA PHE A 84 -8.75 -2.05 -11.19
C PHE A 84 -9.20 -0.66 -10.77
N GLU A 85 -10.49 -0.38 -10.91
CA GLU A 85 -11.09 0.79 -10.27
C GLU A 85 -11.21 0.53 -8.77
N MET A 86 -11.85 -0.57 -8.38
CA MET A 86 -11.98 -0.95 -6.97
C MET A 86 -11.59 -2.40 -6.70
N LEU A 87 -10.59 -2.59 -5.82
CA LEU A 87 -10.20 -3.90 -5.30
C LEU A 87 -10.36 -3.97 -3.78
N ILE A 88 -11.28 -4.80 -3.31
CA ILE A 88 -11.52 -5.05 -1.87
C ILE A 88 -11.11 -6.47 -1.54
N MET A 89 -10.10 -6.64 -0.67
CA MET A 89 -9.63 -7.97 -0.28
C MET A 89 -9.32 -8.18 1.20
N LYS A 90 -9.60 -9.39 1.68
CA LYS A 90 -9.20 -9.78 3.04
C LYS A 90 -7.74 -10.23 3.11
N ASN A 91 -7.30 -11.13 2.22
CA ASN A 91 -5.92 -11.61 2.22
C ASN A 91 -5.38 -11.72 0.79
N LEU A 92 -4.17 -11.18 0.59
CA LEU A 92 -3.41 -11.35 -0.63
C LEU A 92 -1.95 -11.69 -0.32
N CYS A 93 -1.45 -12.76 -0.93
CA CYS A 93 -0.07 -13.16 -0.71
C CYS A 93 0.91 -12.30 -1.51
N LYS A 94 0.65 -12.03 -2.80
CA LYS A 94 1.62 -11.30 -3.64
C LYS A 94 0.96 -10.55 -4.81
N ILE A 95 1.43 -9.32 -5.02
CA ILE A 95 1.26 -8.56 -6.26
C ILE A 95 2.63 -8.51 -6.96
N THR A 96 2.67 -8.84 -8.26
CA THR A 96 3.88 -8.80 -9.11
C THR A 96 3.57 -8.06 -10.39
N GLU A 97 4.56 -7.41 -11.01
CA GLU A 97 4.47 -6.67 -12.28
C GLU A 97 3.78 -5.30 -12.20
N LYS A 98 3.36 -4.71 -13.33
CA LYS A 98 2.82 -3.33 -13.37
C LYS A 98 1.31 -3.31 -13.25
N HIS A 99 0.78 -2.60 -12.26
CA HIS A 99 -0.66 -2.44 -12.06
C HIS A 99 -1.00 -0.99 -11.73
N SER A 100 -2.21 -0.60 -12.11
CA SER A 100 -2.85 0.65 -11.70
C SER A 100 -4.11 0.32 -10.91
N PHE A 101 -4.23 0.94 -9.74
CA PHE A 101 -5.41 0.85 -8.89
C PHE A 101 -5.87 2.26 -8.57
N GLU A 102 -7.14 2.55 -8.78
CA GLU A 102 -7.75 3.76 -8.25
C GLU A 102 -7.95 3.57 -6.74
N MET A 103 -8.68 2.54 -6.32
CA MET A 103 -8.85 2.23 -4.91
C MET A 103 -8.53 0.76 -4.57
N LEU A 104 -7.60 0.57 -3.65
CA LEU A 104 -7.27 -0.73 -3.07
C LEU A 104 -7.50 -0.73 -1.56
N ILE A 105 -8.44 -1.57 -1.09
CA ILE A 105 -8.74 -1.77 0.33
C ILE A 105 -8.37 -3.18 0.73
N MET A 106 -7.39 -3.32 1.63
CA MET A 106 -6.96 -4.64 2.10
C MET A 106 -6.76 -4.81 3.60
N LYS A 107 -7.14 -5.98 4.12
CA LYS A 107 -6.84 -6.33 5.51
C LYS A 107 -5.40 -6.80 5.69
N ASN A 108 -4.93 -7.75 4.88
CA ASN A 108 -3.57 -8.28 4.98
C ASN A 108 -2.94 -8.45 3.60
N LEU A 109 -1.73 -7.93 3.45
CA LEU A 109 -0.88 -8.14 2.28
C LEU A 109 0.53 -8.55 2.71
N CYS A 110 1.05 -9.63 2.16
CA CYS A 110 2.40 -10.07 2.49
C CYS A 110 3.47 -9.27 1.73
N LYS A 111 3.31 -9.05 0.41
CA LYS A 111 4.33 -8.36 -0.39
C LYS A 111 3.76 -7.63 -1.61
N ILE A 112 4.25 -6.41 -1.81
CA ILE A 112 4.19 -5.67 -3.08
C ILE A 112 5.59 -5.66 -3.71
N THR A 113 5.70 -6.01 -4.99
CA THR A 113 6.96 -6.01 -5.77
C THR A 113 6.73 -5.31 -7.10
N GLU A 114 7.78 -4.71 -7.67
CA GLU A 114 7.78 -4.00 -8.96
C GLU A 114 7.11 -2.62 -8.97
N LYS A 115 6.77 -2.07 -10.15
CA LYS A 115 6.26 -0.70 -10.27
C LYS A 115 4.74 -0.66 -10.26
N HIS A 116 4.15 0.11 -9.35
CA HIS A 116 2.70 0.32 -9.30
C HIS A 116 2.36 1.78 -9.02
N SER A 117 1.19 2.18 -9.49
CA SER A 117 0.55 3.44 -9.16
C SER A 117 -0.75 3.16 -8.44
N PHE A 118 -0.94 3.81 -7.30
CA PHE A 118 -2.17 3.77 -6.52
C PHE A 118 -2.62 5.20 -6.27
N GLU A 119 -3.87 5.50 -6.59
CA GLU A 119 -4.48 6.74 -6.13
C GLU A 119 -4.79 6.61 -4.63
N MET A 120 -5.51 5.57 -4.23
CA MET A 120 -5.83 5.30 -2.83
C MET A 120 -5.50 3.87 -2.40
N LEU A 121 -4.64 3.73 -1.40
CA LEU A 121 -4.36 2.45 -0.73
C LEU A 121 -4.72 2.52 0.75
N ILE A 122 -5.70 1.72 1.17
CA ILE A 122 -6.11 1.57 2.57
C ILE A 122 -5.77 0.16 3.04
N MET A 123 -4.85 0.04 4.01
CA MET A 123 -4.47 -1.27 4.54
C MET A 123 -4.37 -1.40 6.06
N LYS A 124 -4.79 -2.56 6.58
CA LYS A 124 -4.60 -2.85 8.01
C LYS A 124 -3.19 -3.36 8.30
N ASN A 125 -2.69 -4.35 7.56
CA ASN A 125 -1.36 -4.91 7.78
C ASN A 125 -0.64 -5.15 6.46
N LEU A 126 0.61 -4.69 6.38
CA LEU A 126 1.52 -4.96 5.27
C LEU A 126 2.90 -5.36 5.79
N CYS A 127 3.43 -6.47 5.29
CA CYS A 127 4.76 -6.91 5.71
C CYS A 127 5.88 -6.16 4.96
N LYS A 128 5.77 -5.96 3.64
CA LYS A 128 6.85 -5.32 2.88
C LYS A 128 6.37 -4.62 1.60
N ILE A 129 6.91 -3.42 1.37
CA ILE A 129 6.92 -2.73 0.08
C ILE A 129 8.37 -2.74 -0.46
N THR A 130 8.56 -3.16 -1.70
CA THR A 130 9.87 -3.16 -2.40
C THR A 130 9.71 -2.50 -3.76
N GLU A 131 10.78 -1.88 -4.27
CA GLU A 131 10.87 -1.23 -5.59
C GLU A 131 10.21 0.16 -5.71
N LYS A 132 9.96 0.67 -6.92
CA LYS A 132 9.48 2.04 -7.13
C LYS A 132 7.96 2.11 -7.19
N HIS A 133 7.34 2.89 -6.33
CA HIS A 133 5.89 3.12 -6.35
C HIS A 133 5.57 4.60 -6.16
N SER A 134 4.44 4.98 -6.74
CA SER A 134 3.78 6.27 -6.50
C SER A 134 2.43 6.03 -5.83
N PHE A 135 2.20 6.74 -4.74
CA PHE A 135 0.93 6.75 -4.04
C PHE A 135 0.49 8.19 -3.86
N GLU A 136 -0.74 8.50 -4.24
CA GLU A 136 -1.35 9.77 -3.88
C GLU A 136 -1.74 9.73 -2.40
N MET A 137 -2.58 8.76 -2.01
CA MET A 137 -2.93 8.54 -0.60
C MET A 137 -2.67 7.10 -0.14
N LEU A 138 -1.86 6.95 0.90
CA LEU A 138 -1.64 5.69 1.60
C LEU A 138 -2.06 5.81 3.07
N ILE A 139 -3.08 5.03 3.46
CA ILE A 139 -3.55 4.93 4.85
C ILE A 139 -3.24 3.54 5.38
N MET A 140 -2.41 3.44 6.43
CA MET A 140 -2.07 2.14 7.02
C MET A 140 -2.11 2.06 8.54
N LYS A 141 -2.55 0.91 9.07
CA LYS A 141 -2.46 0.65 10.50
C LYS A 141 -1.08 0.14 10.92
N ASN A 142 -0.57 -0.89 10.25
CA ASN A 142 0.74 -1.46 10.57
C ASN A 142 1.54 -1.77 9.31
N LEU A 143 2.78 -1.31 9.28
CA LEU A 143 3.75 -1.63 8.24
C LEU A 143 5.09 -2.03 8.86
N CYS A 144 5.62 -3.19 8.45
CA CYS A 144 6.91 -3.64 8.96
C CYS A 144 8.09 -2.93 8.27
N LYS A 145 8.07 -2.77 6.94
CA LYS A 145 9.22 -2.19 6.22
C LYS A 145 8.82 -1.52 4.90
N ILE A 146 9.39 -0.34 4.67
CA ILE A 146 9.50 0.31 3.35
C ILE A 146 10.96 0.24 2.90
N THR A 147 11.21 -0.20 1.66
CA THR A 147 12.54 -0.26 1.03
C THR A 147 12.50 0.34 -0.35
N GLU A 148 13.60 0.96 -0.79
CA GLU A 148 13.80 1.57 -2.12
C GLU A 148 13.20 2.96 -2.32
N LYS A 149 13.02 3.41 -3.57
CA LYS A 149 12.58 4.79 -3.87
C LYS A 149 11.07 4.88 -4.03
N HIS A 150 10.41 5.71 -3.23
CA HIS A 150 8.96 5.95 -3.37
C HIS A 150 8.66 7.44 -3.26
N SER A 151 7.56 7.83 -3.91
CA SER A 151 6.93 9.13 -3.75
C SER A 151 5.54 8.96 -3.16
N PHE A 152 5.26 9.70 -2.11
CA PHE A 152 3.95 9.76 -1.48
C PHE A 152 3.53 11.22 -1.38
N GLU A 153 2.35 11.54 -1.87
CA GLU A 153 1.73 12.84 -1.58
C GLU A 153 1.24 12.86 -0.14
N MET A 154 0.42 11.88 0.26
CA MET A 154 -0.04 11.73 1.63
C MET A 154 0.14 10.31 2.17
N LEU A 155 0.90 10.20 3.27
CA LEU A 155 1.04 8.97 4.04
C LEU A 155 0.52 9.15 5.47
N ILE A 156 -0.52 8.40 5.82
CA ILE A 156 -1.07 8.36 7.17
C ILE A 156 -0.84 6.96 7.74
N MET A 157 -0.04 6.82 8.80
CA MET A 157 0.02 5.52 9.50
C MET A 157 0.06 5.54 11.03
N LYS A 158 -0.44 4.45 11.61
CA LYS A 158 -0.41 4.25 13.06
C LYS A 158 0.94 3.74 13.54
N ASN A 159 1.46 2.67 12.94
CA ASN A 159 2.73 2.07 13.36
C ASN A 159 3.61 1.70 12.16
N LEU A 160 4.87 2.08 12.24
CA LEU A 160 5.89 1.72 11.27
C LEU A 160 7.20 1.34 11.96
N CYS A 161 7.73 0.16 11.61
CA CYS A 161 8.98 -0.29 12.22
C CYS A 161 10.21 0.35 11.56
N LYS A 162 10.26 0.48 10.23
CA LYS A 162 11.44 1.00 9.55
C LYS A 162 11.14 1.63 8.18
N ILE A 163 11.76 2.79 7.95
CA ILE A 163 11.97 3.38 6.62
C ILE A 163 13.45 3.28 6.27
N THR A 164 13.77 2.84 5.05
CA THR A 164 15.14 2.74 4.51
C THR A 164 15.19 3.29 3.10
N GLU A 165 16.33 3.86 2.69
CA GLU A 165 16.60 4.43 1.36
C GLU A 165 15.97 5.79 1.07
N LYS A 166 15.96 6.25 -0.19
CA LYS A 166 15.54 7.62 -0.53
C LYS A 166 14.04 7.71 -0.79
N HIS A 167 13.34 8.56 -0.05
CA HIS A 167 11.91 8.83 -0.28
C HIS A 167 11.62 10.32 -0.25
N SER A 168 10.58 10.72 -0.98
CA SER A 168 9.97 12.03 -0.91
C SER A 168 8.55 11.90 -0.40
N PHE A 169 8.23 12.70 0.61
CA PHE A 169 6.88 12.82 1.16
C PHE A 169 6.50 14.29 1.16
N GLU A 170 5.33 14.60 0.61
CA GLU A 170 4.73 15.91 0.82
C GLU A 170 4.13 15.97 2.22
N MET A 171 3.25 15.04 2.58
CA MET A 171 2.71 14.94 3.93
C MET A 171 2.88 13.54 4.53
N LEU A 172 3.56 13.47 5.69
CA LEU A 172 3.64 12.27 6.50
C LEU A 172 3.02 12.50 7.88
N ILE A 173 1.91 11.82 8.17
CA ILE A 173 1.25 11.82 9.48
C ILE A 173 1.39 10.46 10.13
N MET A 174 2.01 10.43 11.31
CA MET A 174 2.37 9.19 11.96
C MET A 174 2.13 9.22 13.47
N LYS A 175 1.67 8.09 14.02
CA LYS A 175 1.57 7.94 15.49
C LYS A 175 2.88 7.40 16.09
N ASN A 176 3.40 6.29 15.59
CA ASN A 176 4.61 5.67 16.11
C ASN A 176 5.55 5.26 14.96
N LEU A 177 6.82 5.63 15.08
CA LEU A 177 7.88 5.23 14.17
C LEU A 177 9.14 4.84 14.95
N CYS A 178 9.65 3.63 14.71
CA CYS A 178 10.85 3.16 15.43
C CYS A 178 12.15 3.73 14.84
N LYS A 179 12.29 3.78 13.50
CA LYS A 179 13.54 4.24 12.88
C LYS A 179 13.34 4.83 11.49
N ILE A 180 13.99 5.97 11.26
CA ILE A 180 14.28 6.54 9.93
C ILE A 180 15.79 6.43 9.70
N THR A 181 16.19 5.98 8.51
CA THR A 181 17.61 5.86 8.08
C THR A 181 17.76 6.38 6.66
N GLU A 182 18.93 6.91 6.31
CA GLU A 182 19.29 7.43 4.97
C GLU A 182 18.77 8.82 4.61
N LYS A 183 18.69 9.17 3.33
CA LYS A 183 18.32 10.53 2.87
C LYS A 183 16.84 10.63 2.53
N HIS A 184 16.11 11.52 3.20
CA HIS A 184 14.71 11.79 2.90
C HIS A 184 14.45 13.29 2.84
N SER A 185 13.45 13.65 2.04
CA SER A 185 12.86 14.99 2.01
C SER A 185 11.40 14.90 2.43
N PHE A 186 11.04 15.76 3.38
CA PHE A 186 9.67 15.93 3.84
C PHE A 186 9.30 17.40 3.73
N GLU A 187 8.18 17.70 3.09
CA GLU A 187 7.59 19.03 3.22
C GLU A 187 6.95 19.14 4.60
N MET A 188 6.04 18.25 4.96
CA MET A 188 5.44 18.20 6.28
C MET A 188 5.54 16.83 6.94
N LEU A 189 6.11 16.80 8.14
CA LEU A 189 6.13 15.63 9.00
C LEU A 189 5.42 15.93 10.34
N ILE A 190 4.30 15.25 10.60
CA ILE A 190 3.56 15.30 11.86
C ILE A 190 3.66 13.96 12.58
N MET A 191 4.27 13.94 13.76
CA MET A 191 4.62 12.70 14.45
C MET A 191 4.36 12.77 15.96
N LYS A 192 3.69 11.75 16.51
CA LYS A 192 3.50 11.65 17.96
C LYS A 192 4.74 11.09 18.67
N ASN A 193 5.26 9.95 18.24
CA ASN A 193 6.42 9.30 18.84
C ASN A 193 7.41 8.81 17.78
N LEU A 194 8.68 9.20 17.94
CA LEU A 194 9.76 8.73 17.09
C LEU A 194 10.98 8.33 17.94
N CYS A 195 11.46 7.10 17.77
CA CYS A 195 12.57 6.60 18.58
C CYS A 195 13.93 7.06 18.04
N LYS A 196 14.16 7.03 16.72
CA LYS A 196 15.47 7.39 16.17
C LYS A 196 15.38 7.96 14.75
N ILE A 197 16.07 9.09 14.56
CA ILE A 197 16.44 9.64 13.26
C ILE A 197 17.96 9.52 13.11
N THR A 198 18.44 9.04 11.95
CA THR A 198 19.86 8.97 11.61
C THR A 198 20.09 9.45 10.18
N GLU A 199 21.29 9.95 9.90
CA GLU A 199 21.74 10.43 8.58
C GLU A 199 21.16 11.79 8.14
N LYS A 200 21.32 12.18 6.87
CA LYS A 200 20.95 13.52 6.41
C LYS A 200 19.49 13.58 5.99
N HIS A 201 18.72 14.52 6.54
CA HIS A 201 17.35 14.78 6.09
C HIS A 201 17.07 16.27 5.99
N SER A 202 16.14 16.63 5.11
CA SER A 202 15.57 17.97 4.98
C SER A 202 14.09 17.94 5.31
N PHE A 203 13.67 18.87 6.16
CA PHE A 203 12.28 19.09 6.53
C PHE A 203 11.94 20.56 6.32
N GLU A 204 10.84 20.85 5.64
CA GLU A 204 10.28 22.19 5.66
C GLU A 204 9.58 22.41 7.01
N MET A 205 8.64 21.54 7.37
CA MET A 205 7.96 21.57 8.66
C MET A 205 8.03 20.22 9.39
N LEU A 206 8.53 20.24 10.62
CA LEU A 206 8.49 19.10 11.54
C LEU A 206 7.69 19.44 12.81
N ILE A 207 6.58 18.74 13.03
CA ILE A 207 5.76 18.82 14.25
C ILE A 207 5.84 17.51 15.02
N MET A 208 6.36 17.57 16.24
CA MET A 208 6.72 16.38 17.01
C MET A 208 6.34 16.46 18.49
N LYS A 209 5.67 15.42 19.02
CA LYS A 209 5.40 15.35 20.47
C LYS A 209 6.57 14.77 21.26
N ASN A 210 7.08 13.60 20.87
CA ASN A 210 8.18 12.92 21.57
C ASN A 210 9.25 12.42 20.59
N LEU A 211 10.51 12.78 20.86
CA LEU A 211 11.68 12.30 20.14
C LEU A 211 12.75 11.77 21.09
N CYS A 212 13.18 10.52 20.90
CA CYS A 212 14.22 9.95 21.75
C CYS A 212 15.63 10.35 21.28
N LYS A 213 15.93 10.27 19.98
CA LYS A 213 17.29 10.55 19.48
C LYS A 213 17.32 11.08 18.05
N ILE A 214 18.06 12.16 17.85
CA ILE A 214 18.52 12.66 16.54
C ILE A 214 20.06 12.53 16.49
N THR A 215 20.59 12.03 15.37
CA THR A 215 22.03 12.00 15.09
C THR A 215 22.32 12.47 13.67
N GLU A 216 23.49 13.07 13.44
CA GLU A 216 23.97 13.57 12.14
C GLU A 216 23.30 14.86 11.65
N LYS A 217 23.71 15.39 10.50
CA LYS A 217 23.28 16.71 10.02
C LYS A 217 21.84 16.68 9.50
N HIS A 218 20.99 17.56 10.03
CA HIS A 218 19.63 17.79 9.50
C HIS A 218 19.39 19.29 9.30
N SER A 219 18.56 19.61 8.30
CA SER A 219 18.06 20.96 8.05
C SER A 219 16.55 21.01 8.29
N PHE A 220 16.12 22.00 9.05
CA PHE A 220 14.71 22.28 9.30
C PHE A 220 14.46 23.76 9.02
N GLU A 221 13.43 24.06 8.23
CA GLU A 221 12.93 25.44 8.15
C GLU A 221 12.11 25.75 9.41
N MET A 222 11.14 24.91 9.76
CA MET A 222 10.37 25.02 10.99
C MET A 222 10.36 23.72 11.81
N LEU A 223 10.72 23.84 13.09
CA LEU A 223 10.63 22.75 14.05
C LEU A 223 9.77 23.12 15.26
N ILE A 224 8.68 22.38 15.46
CA ILE A 224 7.80 22.46 16.63
C ILE A 224 7.93 21.16 17.43
N MET A 225 8.42 21.24 18.68
CA MET A 225 8.65 20.06 19.49
C MET A 225 8.34 20.23 20.98
N LYS A 226 7.71 19.20 21.57
CA LYS A 226 7.41 19.16 23.01
C LYS A 226 8.51 18.49 23.83
N ASN A 227 8.83 17.22 23.55
CA ASN A 227 9.82 16.46 24.31
C ASN A 227 10.94 15.94 23.41
N LEU A 228 12.18 16.13 23.85
CA LEU A 228 13.39 15.71 23.14
C LEU A 228 14.41 15.19 24.16
N CYS A 229 14.86 13.95 24.00
CA CYS A 229 15.82 13.36 24.94
C CYS A 229 17.27 13.63 24.55
N LYS A 230 17.63 13.51 23.25
CA LYS A 230 19.03 13.69 22.81
C LYS A 230 19.16 14.20 21.38
N ILE A 231 20.04 15.19 21.21
CA ILE A 231 20.58 15.69 19.94
C ILE A 231 22.10 15.51 19.96
N THR A 232 22.69 15.07 18.86
CA THR A 232 24.16 15.02 18.69
C THR A 232 24.55 15.53 17.31
N GLU A 233 25.62 16.33 17.25
CA GLU A 233 26.17 16.99 16.05
C GLU A 233 25.45 18.30 15.65
N LYS A 234 25.86 18.90 14.52
CA LYS A 234 25.39 20.20 14.05
C LYS A 234 24.04 20.05 13.32
N HIS A 235 23.05 20.83 13.75
CA HIS A 235 21.75 20.96 13.09
C HIS A 235 21.48 22.42 12.79
N SER A 236 20.83 22.71 11.66
CA SER A 236 20.36 24.06 11.32
C SER A 236 18.85 24.13 11.46
N PHE A 237 18.39 25.18 12.13
CA PHE A 237 16.98 25.52 12.27
C PHE A 237 16.83 26.99 11.90
N GLU A 238 15.90 27.31 11.02
CA GLU A 238 15.52 28.71 10.79
C GLU A 238 14.56 29.17 11.89
N THR A 239 13.51 28.39 12.15
CA THR A 239 12.53 28.64 13.22
C THR A 239 12.41 27.45 14.17
N LEU A 240 12.42 27.74 15.47
CA LEU A 240 12.44 26.75 16.52
C LEU A 240 11.50 27.09 17.68
N LEU A 241 10.39 26.34 17.79
CA LEU A 241 9.41 26.46 18.88
C LEU A 241 9.50 25.23 19.79
N LYS A 242 9.98 25.45 21.01
CA LYS A 242 10.25 24.40 22.01
C LYS A 242 9.54 24.66 23.32
N ASN A 243 8.99 23.60 23.91
CA ASN A 243 8.44 23.62 25.26
C ASN A 243 9.04 22.45 26.06
N PHE A 244 10.34 22.58 26.40
CA PHE A 244 11.13 21.49 26.98
C PHE A 244 10.66 21.10 28.39
N LYS A 245 10.31 19.82 28.55
CA LYS A 245 10.58 19.11 29.81
C LYS A 245 11.69 18.10 29.53
N TYR A 246 12.89 18.33 30.07
CA TYR A 246 13.92 17.30 30.10
C TYR A 246 13.44 16.20 31.05
N GLN A 247 13.05 15.06 30.50
CA GLN A 247 12.92 13.81 31.25
C GLN A 247 13.92 12.85 30.62
N CYS A 248 15.07 12.70 31.29
CA CYS A 248 16.05 11.66 30.99
C CYS A 248 15.50 10.29 31.39
#